data_AF-A0A645FNK7-F1
#
_entry.id   AF-A0A645FNK7-F1
#
_cell.length_a   1.000
_cell.length_b   1.000
_cell.length_c   1.000
_cell.angle_alpha   90.00
_cell.angle_beta   90.00
_cell.angle_gamma   90.00
#
_symmetry.space_group_name_H-M   'P 1'
#
loop_
_entity.id
_entity.type
_entity.pdbx_description
1 polymer ?
#
loop_
_entity_poly.entity_id
_entity_poly.type
_entity_poly.pdbx_seq_one_letter_code
_entity_poly.pdbx_strand_id
1 'polypeptide(L)'
;MGVPSEEVGTYVAIVMVFIGAFLTGLGIYDKIASYAGAGTVVPITGFANSIVSPAMEFKREGYVFGVGAKMFTIAGPVLVYGISSSVVIGIIYYFFKML
;
A
#
# COMPACT_ATOMS: atom_id res chain seq x y z
N MET A 1 8.50 28.16 6.52
CA MET A 1 7.39 27.65 5.69
C MET A 1 7.79 26.27 5.21
N GLY A 2 7.29 25.24 5.87
CA GLY A 2 7.67 23.86 5.60
C GLY A 2 6.83 22.97 6.49
N VAL A 3 6.52 21.78 5.99
CA VAL A 3 5.83 20.73 6.73
C VAL A 3 6.68 20.36 7.96
N PRO A 4 6.09 20.19 9.16
CA PRO A 4 6.82 19.72 10.34
C PRO A 4 7.59 18.42 10.04
N SER A 5 8.81 18.27 10.54
CA SER A 5 9.66 17.09 10.25
C SER A 5 8.98 15.76 10.61
N GLU A 6 8.11 15.78 11.61
CA GLU A 6 7.29 14.66 12.06
C GLU A 6 6.25 14.23 11.01
N GLU A 7 5.77 15.16 10.18
CA GLU A 7 4.72 14.91 9.19
C GLU A 7 5.28 14.56 7.79
N VAL A 8 6.55 14.89 7.50
CA VAL A 8 7.16 14.71 6.17
C VAL A 8 6.99 13.29 5.64
N GLY A 9 7.16 12.27 6.50
CA GLY A 9 6.98 10.87 6.11
C GLY A 9 5.56 10.56 5.61
N THR A 10 4.54 11.13 6.25
CA THR A 10 3.14 10.97 5.86
C THR A 10 2.88 11.59 4.48
N TYR A 11 3.38 12.80 4.24
CA TYR A 11 3.23 13.46 2.94
C TYR A 11 3.93 12.69 1.82
N VAL A 12 5.14 12.18 2.06
CA VAL A 12 5.85 11.33 1.09
C VAL A 12 5.05 10.09 0.76
N ALA A 13 4.50 9.40 1.77
CA ALA A 13 3.67 8.22 1.57
C ALA A 13 2.41 8.53 0.74
N ILE A 14 1.69 9.62 1.05
CA ILE A 14 0.50 10.05 0.32
C ILE A 14 0.82 10.32 -1.16
N VAL A 15 1.88 11.08 -1.44
CA VAL A 15 2.29 11.41 -2.81
C VAL A 15 2.69 10.15 -3.58
N MET A 16 3.43 9.24 -2.95
CA MET A 16 3.85 7.97 -3.57
C MET A 16 2.64 7.06 -3.86
N VAL A 17 1.67 6.96 -2.95
CA VAL A 17 0.42 6.22 -3.20
C VAL A 17 -0.33 6.84 -4.36
N PHE A 18 -0.47 8.17 -4.38
CA PHE A 18 -1.17 8.87 -5.45
C PHE A 18 -0.52 8.62 -6.82
N ILE A 19 0.80 8.76 -6.93
CA ILE A 19 1.52 8.54 -8.19
C ILE A 19 1.36 7.09 -8.66
N GLY A 20 1.52 6.11 -7.76
CA GLY A 20 1.35 4.69 -8.10
C GLY A 20 -0.06 4.37 -8.58
N ALA A 21 -1.08 4.86 -7.85
CA ALA A 21 -2.48 4.68 -8.21
C ALA A 21 -2.83 5.37 -9.54
N PHE A 22 -2.35 6.60 -9.74
CA PHE A 22 -2.61 7.37 -10.95
C PHE A 22 -1.99 6.74 -12.20
N LEU A 23 -0.70 6.37 -12.13
CA LEU A 23 -0.02 5.70 -13.25
C LEU A 23 -0.60 4.32 -13.56
N THR A 24 -1.12 3.62 -12.53
CA THR A 24 -1.81 2.34 -12.72
C THR A 24 -3.16 2.54 -13.41
N GLY A 25 -3.92 3.55 -12.97
CA GLY A 25 -5.18 3.96 -13.63
C GLY A 25 -5.00 4.32 -15.11
N LEU A 26 -3.86 4.89 -15.48
CA LEU A 26 -3.49 5.20 -16.86
C LEU A 26 -2.95 3.99 -17.66
N GLY A 27 -2.71 2.83 -17.01
CA GLY A 27 -2.14 1.64 -17.65
C GLY A 27 -0.66 1.77 -18.05
N ILE A 28 0.07 2.71 -17.41
CA ILE A 28 1.49 2.98 -17.70
C ILE A 28 2.39 2.37 -16.62
N TYR A 29 1.87 2.21 -15.39
CA TYR A 29 2.65 1.71 -14.26
C TYR A 29 3.32 0.37 -14.55
N ASP A 30 2.58 -0.61 -15.08
CA ASP A 30 3.12 -1.96 -15.32
C ASP A 30 4.25 -1.96 -16.37
N LYS A 31 4.18 -1.05 -17.35
CA LYS A 31 5.27 -0.84 -18.33
C LYS A 31 6.51 -0.31 -17.61
N ILE A 32 6.36 0.75 -16.81
CA ILE A 32 7.47 1.30 -16.03
C ILE A 32 8.05 0.24 -15.09
N ALA A 33 7.20 -0.54 -14.42
CA ALA A 33 7.61 -1.59 -13.50
C ALA A 33 8.40 -2.70 -14.21
N SER A 34 8.01 -3.06 -15.44
CA SER A 34 8.74 -4.05 -16.24
C SER A 34 10.16 -3.60 -16.62
N TYR A 35 10.37 -2.30 -16.85
CA TYR A 35 11.70 -1.74 -17.15
C TYR A 35 12.54 -1.45 -15.90
N ALA A 36 11.91 -0.95 -14.84
CA ALA A 36 12.58 -0.56 -13.61
C ALA A 36 12.84 -1.74 -12.65
N GLY A 37 12.22 -2.90 -12.91
CA GLY A 37 12.41 -4.13 -12.14
C GLY A 37 11.86 -4.06 -10.70
N ALA A 38 12.32 -4.97 -9.86
CA ALA A 38 11.77 -5.24 -8.53
C ALA A 38 11.72 -4.01 -7.59
N GLY A 39 12.57 -3.00 -7.80
CA GLY A 39 12.61 -1.79 -6.97
C GLY A 39 11.37 -0.89 -7.10
N THR A 40 10.62 -0.96 -8.20
CA THR A 40 9.33 -0.25 -8.33
C THR A 40 8.15 -1.06 -7.78
N VAL A 41 8.27 -2.38 -7.82
CA VAL A 41 7.24 -3.32 -7.34
C VAL A 41 7.13 -3.30 -5.81
N VAL A 42 8.18 -2.90 -5.08
CA VAL A 42 8.33 -3.24 -3.64
C VAL A 42 8.23 -2.07 -2.62
N PRO A 43 8.25 -0.76 -2.97
CA PRO A 43 7.82 0.26 -2.00
C PRO A 43 6.66 1.16 -2.48
N ILE A 44 5.64 1.30 -1.61
CA ILE A 44 4.43 2.17 -1.58
C ILE A 44 3.65 2.28 -2.91
N THR A 45 4.30 2.70 -3.99
CA THR A 45 3.74 2.74 -5.35
C THR A 45 3.31 1.36 -5.84
N GLY A 46 4.09 0.31 -5.56
CA GLY A 46 3.74 -1.07 -5.92
C GLY A 46 2.54 -1.60 -5.15
N PHE A 47 2.43 -1.22 -3.87
CA PHE A 47 1.22 -1.48 -3.09
C PHE A 47 0.00 -0.78 -3.71
N ALA A 48 0.12 0.48 -4.10
CA ALA A 48 -0.96 1.20 -4.78
C ALA A 48 -1.37 0.53 -6.10
N ASN A 49 -0.41 0.10 -6.94
CA ASN A 49 -0.68 -0.67 -8.16
C ASN A 49 -1.42 -1.98 -7.85
N SER A 50 -0.94 -2.75 -6.86
CA SER A 50 -1.57 -4.02 -6.46
C SER A 50 -3.00 -3.90 -5.95
N ILE A 51 -3.44 -2.70 -5.56
CA ILE A 51 -4.83 -2.43 -5.18
C ILE A 51 -5.64 -1.92 -6.37
N VAL A 52 -5.08 -1.01 -7.17
CA VAL A 52 -5.79 -0.37 -8.28
C VAL A 52 -5.98 -1.32 -9.47
N SER A 53 -5.00 -2.17 -9.77
CA SER A 53 -5.10 -3.17 -10.85
C SER A 53 -6.30 -4.11 -10.67
N PRO A 54 -6.50 -4.81 -9.53
CA PRO A 54 -7.70 -5.63 -9.34
C PRO A 54 -8.98 -4.79 -9.25
N ALA A 55 -8.93 -3.55 -8.74
CA ALA A 55 -10.10 -2.67 -8.75
C ALA A 55 -10.58 -2.36 -10.18
N MET A 56 -9.67 -2.21 -11.13
CA MET A 56 -9.97 -1.99 -12.54
C MET A 56 -10.42 -3.29 -13.24
N GLU A 57 -9.70 -4.39 -13.01
CA GLU A 57 -9.96 -5.68 -13.65
C GLU A 57 -11.32 -6.26 -13.24
N PHE A 58 -11.60 -6.28 -11.94
CA PHE A 58 -12.80 -6.88 -11.37
C PHE A 58 -13.99 -5.91 -11.27
N LYS A 59 -13.90 -4.72 -11.90
CA LYS A 59 -15.02 -3.76 -11.95
C LYS A 59 -16.29 -4.37 -12.54
N ARG A 60 -16.15 -5.31 -13.48
CA ARG A 60 -17.26 -6.00 -14.13
C ARG A 60 -18.03 -6.95 -13.20
N GLU A 61 -17.42 -7.39 -12.10
CA GLU A 61 -18.02 -8.24 -11.07
C GLU A 61 -18.83 -7.43 -10.04
N GLY A 62 -18.92 -6.10 -10.20
CA GLY A 62 -19.64 -5.19 -9.32
C GLY A 62 -18.80 -4.65 -8.16
N TYR A 63 -19.36 -3.70 -7.40
CA TYR A 63 -18.60 -2.95 -6.40
C TYR A 63 -18.29 -3.74 -5.12
N VAL A 64 -19.16 -4.67 -4.72
CA VAL A 64 -19.01 -5.40 -3.44
C VAL A 64 -18.14 -6.65 -3.64
N PHE A 65 -18.61 -7.59 -4.45
CA PHE A 65 -17.91 -8.87 -4.67
C PHE A 65 -16.76 -8.77 -5.67
N GLY A 66 -16.81 -7.82 -6.60
CA GLY A 66 -15.70 -7.51 -7.50
C GLY A 66 -14.70 -6.56 -6.85
N VAL A 67 -14.90 -5.26 -7.06
CA VAL A 67 -13.95 -4.21 -6.63
C VAL A 67 -13.57 -4.32 -5.15
N GLY A 68 -14.55 -4.31 -4.25
CA GLY A 68 -14.32 -4.31 -2.80
C GLY A 68 -13.56 -5.55 -2.33
N ALA A 69 -14.10 -6.75 -2.58
CA ALA A 69 -13.46 -7.99 -2.14
C ALA A 69 -12.08 -8.20 -2.78
N LYS A 70 -11.91 -7.89 -4.07
CA LYS A 70 -10.67 -8.16 -4.80
C LYS A 70 -9.54 -7.20 -4.41
N MET A 71 -9.83 -5.93 -4.12
CA MET A 71 -8.86 -4.99 -3.56
C MET A 71 -8.28 -5.47 -2.22
N PHE A 72 -9.09 -6.16 -1.41
CA PHE A 72 -8.68 -6.67 -0.10
C PHE A 72 -7.90 -7.99 -0.15
N THR A 73 -7.82 -8.66 -1.30
CA THR A 73 -7.00 -9.89 -1.42
C THR A 73 -5.52 -9.63 -1.17
N ILE A 74 -5.03 -8.42 -1.48
CA ILE A 74 -3.67 -7.97 -1.20
C ILE A 74 -3.62 -7.03 0.01
N ALA A 75 -4.55 -6.06 0.10
CA ALA A 75 -4.56 -5.10 1.21
C ALA A 75 -4.85 -5.77 2.57
N GLY A 76 -5.72 -6.78 2.60
CA GLY A 76 -6.12 -7.49 3.80
C GLY A 76 -4.95 -8.17 4.51
N PRO A 77 -4.20 -9.08 3.85
CA PRO A 77 -3.02 -9.69 4.44
C PRO A 77 -2.00 -8.68 4.95
N VAL A 78 -1.73 -7.61 4.19
CA VAL A 78 -0.78 -6.56 4.60
C VAL A 78 -1.21 -5.88 5.90
N LEU A 79 -2.49 -5.51 6.02
CA LEU A 79 -3.03 -4.90 7.24
C LEU A 79 -3.01 -5.87 8.42
N VAL A 80 -3.40 -7.13 8.22
CA VAL A 80 -3.42 -8.14 9.29
C VAL A 80 -2.02 -8.36 9.84
N TYR A 81 -1.03 -8.62 8.98
CA TYR A 81 0.34 -8.86 9.42
C TYR A 81 1.01 -7.59 9.96
N GLY A 82 0.75 -6.43 9.37
CA GLY A 82 1.29 -5.14 9.83
C GLY A 82 0.79 -4.76 11.22
N ILE A 83 -0.53 -4.83 11.45
CA ILE A 83 -1.13 -4.49 12.75
C ILE A 83 -0.76 -5.56 13.79
N SER A 84 -0.87 -6.84 13.45
CA SER A 84 -0.56 -7.92 14.39
C SER A 84 0.90 -7.89 14.84
N SER A 85 1.83 -7.68 13.91
CA SER A 85 3.26 -7.55 14.26
C SER A 85 3.52 -6.31 15.13
N SER A 86 2.90 -5.16 14.82
CA SER A 86 2.99 -3.95 15.64
C SER A 86 2.53 -4.19 17.08
N VAL A 87 1.40 -4.89 17.27
CA VAL A 87 0.88 -5.26 18.60
C VAL A 87 1.85 -6.19 19.34
N VAL A 88 2.34 -7.24 18.68
CA VAL A 88 3.27 -8.20 19.29
C VAL A 88 4.56 -7.51 19.73
N ILE A 89 5.17 -6.71 18.85
CA ILE A 89 6.40 -5.96 19.18
C ILE A 89 6.13 -4.91 20.26
N GLY A 90 4.99 -4.23 20.23
CA GLY A 90 4.59 -3.26 21.25
C GLY A 90 4.47 -3.90 22.64
N ILE A 91 3.88 -5.09 22.73
CA ILE A 91 3.79 -5.87 23.97
C ILE A 91 5.19 -6.27 24.46
N ILE A 92 6.03 -6.81 23.57
CA ILE A 92 7.42 -7.19 23.90
C ILE A 92 8.18 -5.98 24.47
N TYR A 93 8.12 -4.84 23.78
CA TYR A 93 8.77 -3.60 24.22
C TYR A 93 8.28 -3.12 25.59
N TYR A 94 6.96 -3.22 25.85
CA TYR A 94 6.38 -2.86 27.14
C TYR A 94 6.97 -3.70 28.29
N PHE A 95 7.06 -5.02 28.12
CA PHE A 95 7.63 -5.90 29.13
C PHE A 95 9.13 -5.67 29.34
N PHE A 96 9.90 -5.45 28.27
CA PHE A 96 11.34 -5.13 28.39
C PHE A 96 11.62 -3.79 29.06
N LYS A 97 10.70 -2.83 28.96
CA LYS A 97 10.82 -1.52 29.63
C LYS A 97 10.40 -1.57 31.10
N MET A 98 9.56 -2.52 31.46
CA MET A 98 9.05 -2.69 32.83
C MET A 98 10.01 -3.50 33.72
N LEU A 99 10.84 -4.37 33.12
CA LEU A 99 11.94 -5.09 33.77
C LEU A 99 13.15 -4.16 33.97
#